data_AF-A0AAD7M9Q2-F1
#
_entry.id   AF-A0AAD7M9Q2-F1
#
_cell.length_a   1.000
_cell.length_b   1.000
_cell.length_c   1.000
_cell.angle_alpha   90.00
_cell.angle_beta   90.00
_cell.angle_gamma   90.00
#
_symmetry.space_group_name_H-M   'P 1'
#
loop_
_entity.id
_entity.type
_entity.pdbx_description
1 polymer ?
#
loop_
_entity_poly.entity_id
_entity_poly.type
_entity_poly.pdbx_seq_one_letter_code
_entity_poly.pdbx_strand_id
1 'polypeptide(L)' 'TALAKASFTGRKNYVQILVEHGADVNDEGGEHGTALRAASRAGHKDIVRLLLK' A
#
# COMPACT_ATOMS: atom_id res chain seq x y z
N THR A 1 -3.81 -4.87 -6.83
CA THR A 1 -2.57 -4.32 -7.42
C THR A 1 -1.36 -4.76 -6.60
N ALA A 2 -0.15 -4.67 -7.16
CA ALA A 2 1.08 -5.02 -6.44
C ALA A 2 1.25 -4.18 -5.16
N LEU A 3 0.89 -2.89 -5.23
CA LEU A 3 0.95 -1.96 -4.11
C LEU A 3 -0.03 -2.36 -2.99
N ALA A 4 -1.29 -2.65 -3.30
CA ALA A 4 -2.27 -3.08 -2.29
C ALA A 4 -1.88 -4.39 -1.59
N LYS A 5 -1.31 -5.36 -2.32
CA LYS A 5 -0.82 -6.61 -1.73
C LYS A 5 0.41 -6.38 -0.84
N ALA A 6 1.35 -5.54 -1.27
CA ALA A 6 2.51 -5.17 -0.45
C ALA A 6 2.06 -4.45 0.84
N SER A 7 1.08 -3.56 0.73
CA SER A 7 0.48 -2.84 1.84
C SER A 7 -0.26 -3.74 2.82
N PHE A 8 -1.02 -4.73 2.33
CA PHE A 8 -1.71 -5.70 3.19
C PHE A 8 -0.76 -6.63 3.93
N THR A 9 0.37 -6.99 3.30
CA THR A 9 1.34 -7.95 3.86
C THR A 9 2.44 -7.31 4.69
N GLY A 10 2.42 -5.98 4.88
CA GLY A 10 3.41 -5.29 5.70
C GLY A 10 4.77 -5.12 5.04
N ARG A 11 4.88 -5.27 3.71
CA ARG A 11 6.14 -5.23 2.96
C ARG A 11 6.58 -3.80 2.67
N LYS A 12 6.93 -3.03 3.71
CA LYS A 12 7.30 -1.61 3.62
C LYS A 12 8.29 -1.27 2.50
N ASN A 13 9.39 -2.04 2.37
CA ASN A 13 10.41 -1.80 1.34
C ASN A 13 9.82 -1.87 -0.09
N TYR A 14 8.91 -2.81 -0.32
CA TYR A 14 8.22 -2.93 -1.61
C TYR A 14 7.23 -1.79 -1.84
N VAL A 15 6.53 -1.35 -0.79
CA VAL A 15 5.65 -0.18 -0.88
C VAL A 15 6.45 1.06 -1.28
N GLN A 16 7.63 1.28 -0.69
CA GLN A 16 8.52 2.40 -1.08
C GLN A 16 8.93 2.31 -2.53
N ILE A 17 9.48 1.17 -2.97
CA ILE A 17 9.95 0.98 -4.35
C ILE A 17 8.80 1.22 -5.34
N LEU A 18 7.61 0.69 -5.06
CA LEU A 18 6.46 0.83 -5.95
C LEU A 18 5.98 2.28 -6.04
N VAL A 19 5.90 3.00 -4.92
CA VAL A 19 5.52 4.42 -4.90
C VAL A 19 6.58 5.27 -5.62
N GLU A 20 7.87 5.00 -5.41
CA GLU A 20 8.98 5.68 -6.09
C GLU A 20 8.97 5.46 -7.61
N HIS A 21 8.48 4.30 -8.07
CA HIS A 21 8.31 3.99 -9.50
C HIS A 21 6.94 4.43 -10.05
N GLY A 22 6.20 5.27 -9.33
CA GLY A 22 4.95 5.87 -9.82
C GLY A 22 3.73 4.96 -9.75
N ALA A 23 3.72 3.95 -8.87
CA ALA A 23 2.50 3.19 -8.62
C ALA A 23 1.39 4.12 -8.10
N ASP A 24 0.21 4.05 -8.72
CA ASP A 24 -0.94 4.83 -8.29
C ASP A 24 -1.45 4.31 -6.93
N VAL A 25 -1.33 5.15 -5.91
CA VAL A 25 -1.76 4.87 -4.53
C VAL A 25 -3.28 4.76 -4.41
N ASN A 26 -4.02 5.36 -5.36
CA ASN A 26 -5.47 5.36 -5.43
C ASN A 26 -6.02 4.20 -6.26
N ASP A 27 -5.17 3.43 -6.92
CA ASP A 27 -5.59 2.28 -7.70
C ASP A 27 -6.31 1.25 -6.81
N GLU A 28 -7.55 0.92 -7.18
CA GLU A 28 -8.39 -0.02 -6.45
C GLU A 28 -7.92 -1.44 -6.77
N GLY A 29 -6.97 -1.88 -5.96
CA GLY A 29 -6.29 -3.15 -6.14
C GLY A 29 -7.10 -4.38 -5.75
N GLY A 30 -8.11 -4.73 -6.53
CA GLY A 30 -8.87 -5.98 -6.39
C GLY A 30 -9.51 -6.13 -5.00
N GLU A 31 -9.57 -7.35 -4.45
CA GLU A 31 -10.25 -7.66 -3.17
C GLU A 31 -9.87 -6.80 -1.97
N HIS A 32 -8.70 -6.15 -1.98
CA HIS A 32 -8.21 -5.37 -0.84
C HIS A 32 -8.50 -3.86 -0.95
N GLY A 33 -9.07 -3.41 -2.08
CA GLY A 33 -9.26 -1.99 -2.39
C GLY A 33 -7.92 -1.26 -2.56
N THR A 34 -7.89 0.03 -2.22
CA THR A 34 -6.66 0.83 -2.31
C THR A 34 -5.57 0.35 -1.36
N ALA A 35 -4.33 0.72 -1.67
CA ALA A 35 -3.17 0.41 -0.83
C ALA A 35 -3.33 0.91 0.62
N LEU A 36 -3.98 2.06 0.80
CA LEU A 36 -4.23 2.64 2.11
C LEU A 36 -5.24 1.81 2.92
N ARG A 37 -6.34 1.36 2.31
CA ARG A 37 -7.33 0.48 2.96
C ARG A 37 -6.70 -0.85 3.35
N ALA A 38 -5.90 -1.43 2.46
CA ALA A 38 -5.14 -2.66 2.71
C ALA A 38 -4.21 -2.54 3.93
N ALA A 39 -3.37 -1.50 3.99
CA ALA A 39 -2.48 -1.26 5.13
C ALA A 39 -3.24 -1.00 6.44
N SER A 40 -4.34 -0.24 6.36
CA SER A 40 -5.18 0.09 7.52
C SER A 40 -5.86 -1.16 8.09
N ARG A 41 -6.41 -2.02 7.22
CA ARG A 41 -7.03 -3.30 7.60
C ARG A 41 -6.05 -4.24 8.30
N ALA A 42 -4.80 -4.29 7.84
CA ALA A 42 -3.75 -5.14 8.40
C ALA A 42 -3.02 -4.51 9.60
N GLY A 43 -3.29 -3.24 9.94
CA GLY A 43 -2.67 -2.56 11.08
C GLY A 43 -1.25 -2.05 10.85
N HIS A 44 -0.80 -1.95 9.60
CA HIS A 44 0.56 -1.50 9.25
C HIS A 44 0.67 0.03 9.27
N LYS A 45 0.76 0.60 10.47
CA LYS A 45 0.77 2.06 10.73
C LYS A 45 1.90 2.81 10.01
N ASP A 46 3.05 2.19 9.86
CA ASP A 46 4.21 2.72 9.16
C ASP A 46 3.96 2.84 7.65
N ILE A 47 3.29 1.86 7.06
CA ILE A 47 2.86 1.87 5.66
C ILE A 47 1.73 2.89 5.45
N VAL A 48 0.77 2.98 6.37
CA VAL A 48 -0.27 4.03 6.34
C VAL A 48 0.37 5.42 6.31
N ARG A 49 1.35 5.67 7.18
CA ARG A 49 2.08 6.95 7.21
C ARG A 49 2.85 7.22 5.92
N LEU A 50 3.38 6.18 5.27
CA LEU A 50 4.06 6.29 3.99
C LEU A 50 3.09 6.68 2.88
N LEU A 51 1.93 6.02 2.79
CA LEU A 51 0.93 6.24 1.74
C LEU A 51 0.11 7.53 1.90
N LEU A 52 0.17 8.17 3.07
CA LEU A 52 -0.47 9.47 3.34
C LEU A 52 0.45 10.68 3.05
N LYS A 53 1.72 10.44 2.71
CA LYS A 53 2.63 11.49 2.24
C LYS A 53 2.38 11.75 0.76
#